data_AF-A0A920G4U2-F1
#
_entry.id   AF-A0A920G4U2-F1
#
_cell.length_a   1.000
_cell.length_b   1.000
_cell.length_c   1.000
_cell.angle_alpha   90.00
_cell.angle_beta   90.00
_cell.angle_gamma   90.00
#
_symmetry.space_group_name_H-M   'P 1'
#
loop_
_entity.id
_entity.type
_entity.pdbx_description
1 polymer ?
#
loop_
_entity_poly.entity_id
_entity_poly.type
_entity_poly.pdbx_seq_one_letter_code
_entity_poly.pdbx_strand_id
1 'polypeptide(L)'
;MANLGDYFFHLPQFVFPINDYHAFYLFWWFAWSIMIGQFTSRFVSGFTAWQLLLLLLVVPSIPIALWFSVLYWYFANDISIAGLMSWAMMGRRHLFVVNPLDSLTRLYTENIGLTAEVLGTGRYIAVNWVILFALVLAFQFTPFKIEWVGLVVIGIYTAIYSWSFAPRCAASVPA
;
A
#
# COMPACT_ATOMS: atom_id res chain seq x y z
N MET A 1 -10.05 -30.29 -6.43
CA MET A 1 -9.89 -29.33 -5.32
C MET A 1 -8.74 -28.42 -5.72
N ALA A 2 -8.98 -27.13 -5.94
CA ALA A 2 -7.91 -26.19 -6.24
C ALA A 2 -7.04 -26.05 -4.99
N ASN A 3 -5.78 -26.46 -5.07
CA ASN A 3 -4.84 -26.36 -3.97
C ASN A 3 -4.11 -25.03 -4.06
N LEU A 4 -3.80 -24.39 -2.93
CA LEU A 4 -2.96 -23.17 -2.90
C LEU A 4 -1.60 -23.37 -3.61
N GLY A 5 -1.12 -24.62 -3.70
CA GLY A 5 0.08 -24.98 -4.47
C GLY A 5 -0.07 -24.79 -5.98
N ASP A 6 -1.28 -24.91 -6.54
CA ASP A 6 -1.56 -24.73 -7.97
C ASP A 6 -1.23 -23.31 -8.44
N TYR A 7 -1.27 -22.34 -7.53
CA TYR A 7 -0.86 -20.96 -7.79
C TYR A 7 0.55 -20.89 -8.39
N PHE A 8 1.50 -21.66 -7.85
CA PHE A 8 2.89 -21.62 -8.28
C PHE A 8 3.11 -22.30 -9.64
N PHE A 9 2.36 -23.35 -9.94
CA PHE A 9 2.39 -23.99 -11.27
C PHE A 9 1.83 -23.08 -12.35
N HIS A 10 0.89 -22.22 -11.98
CA HIS A 10 0.21 -21.28 -12.86
C HIS A 10 0.78 -19.84 -12.78
N LEU A 11 1.91 -19.61 -12.12
CA LEU A 11 2.52 -18.29 -12.08
C LEU A 11 2.76 -17.67 -13.48
N PRO A 12 3.28 -18.40 -14.48
CA PRO A 12 3.54 -17.81 -15.79
C PRO A 12 2.29 -17.21 -16.46
N GLN A 13 1.14 -17.90 -16.36
CA GLN A 13 -0.13 -17.41 -16.92
C GLN A 13 -0.73 -16.24 -16.13
N PHE A 14 -0.36 -16.09 -14.84
CA PHE A 14 -0.80 -14.97 -14.01
C PHE A 14 0.09 -13.73 -14.12
N VAL A 15 1.30 -13.88 -14.66
CA VAL A 15 2.23 -12.76 -14.86
C VAL A 15 2.22 -12.30 -16.31
N PHE A 16 2.04 -13.22 -17.26
CA PHE A 16 2.11 -12.93 -18.69
C PHE A 16 0.88 -13.43 -19.46
N PRO A 17 0.39 -12.65 -20.46
CA PRO A 17 0.85 -11.31 -20.84
C PRO A 17 0.39 -10.23 -19.86
N ILE A 18 1.23 -9.21 -19.67
CA ILE A 18 0.88 -8.02 -18.88
C ILE A 18 -0.26 -7.28 -19.60
N ASN A 19 -1.32 -6.95 -18.86
CA ASN A 19 -2.49 -6.21 -19.35
C ASN A 19 -2.76 -5.00 -18.44
N ASP A 20 -3.83 -4.25 -18.74
CA ASP A 20 -4.19 -3.03 -17.99
C ASP A 20 -4.47 -3.29 -16.51
N TYR A 21 -4.97 -4.48 -16.15
CA TYR A 21 -5.15 -4.87 -14.75
C TYR A 21 -3.81 -4.98 -14.04
N HIS A 22 -2.83 -5.67 -14.64
CA HIS A 22 -1.48 -5.76 -14.09
C HIS A 22 -0.84 -4.37 -13.96
N ALA A 23 -0.96 -3.53 -14.99
CA ALA A 23 -0.41 -2.17 -14.98
C ALA A 23 -0.99 -1.34 -13.83
N PHE A 24 -2.31 -1.35 -13.65
CA PHE A 24 -2.99 -0.65 -12.57
C PHE A 24 -2.45 -1.08 -11.19
N TYR A 25 -2.40 -2.39 -10.92
CA TYR A 25 -1.93 -2.87 -9.61
C TYR A 25 -0.43 -2.61 -9.40
N LEU A 26 0.40 -2.68 -10.42
CA LEU A 26 1.82 -2.33 -10.31
C LEU A 26 1.98 -0.86 -9.93
N PHE A 27 1.33 0.07 -10.61
CA PHE A 27 1.38 1.49 -10.26
C PHE A 27 0.76 1.79 -8.90
N TRP A 28 -0.33 1.10 -8.55
CA TRP A 28 -0.92 1.17 -7.22
C TRP A 28 0.08 0.76 -6.14
N TRP A 29 0.73 -0.40 -6.28
CA TRP A 29 1.73 -0.88 -5.32
C TRP A 29 2.93 0.06 -5.23
N PHE A 30 3.40 0.61 -6.35
CA PHE A 30 4.45 1.62 -6.33
C PHE A 30 4.01 2.90 -5.60
N ALA A 31 2.81 3.43 -5.86
CA ALA A 31 2.30 4.61 -5.18
C ALA A 31 2.22 4.42 -3.65
N TRP A 32 1.85 3.22 -3.20
CA TRP A 32 1.74 2.88 -1.77
C TRP A 32 3.08 2.49 -1.12
N SER A 33 4.11 2.17 -1.91
CA SER A 33 5.38 1.60 -1.42
C SER A 33 6.12 2.49 -0.42
N ILE A 34 6.15 3.81 -0.62
CA ILE A 34 6.79 4.76 0.31
C ILE A 34 6.11 4.71 1.67
N MET A 35 4.78 4.73 1.68
CA MET A 35 4.01 4.72 2.92
C MET A 35 4.15 3.40 3.67
N ILE A 36 4.02 2.28 2.96
CA ILE A 36 4.24 0.95 3.54
C ILE A 36 5.66 0.85 4.08
N GLY A 37 6.67 1.30 3.33
CA GLY A 37 8.07 1.28 3.76
C GLY A 37 8.34 2.11 5.01
N GLN A 38 7.80 3.33 5.09
CA GLN A 38 7.91 4.20 6.27
C GLN A 38 7.14 3.65 7.47
N PHE A 39 5.98 3.03 7.25
CA PHE A 39 5.23 2.40 8.31
C PHE A 39 5.97 1.17 8.84
N THR A 40 6.37 0.27 7.96
CA THR A 40 7.12 -0.95 8.29
C THR A 40 8.44 -0.64 8.98
N SER A 41 9.17 0.40 8.56
CA SER A 41 10.45 0.77 9.18
C SER A 41 10.34 1.08 10.68
N ARG A 42 9.15 1.48 11.16
CA ARG A 42 8.87 1.73 12.58
C ARG A 42 8.78 0.45 13.42
N PHE A 43 8.55 -0.71 12.81
CA PHE A 43 8.28 -1.98 13.52
C PHE A 43 9.36 -3.04 13.34
N VAL A 44 10.37 -2.78 12.51
CA VAL A 44 11.34 -3.80 12.06
C VAL A 44 12.71 -3.67 12.71
N SER A 45 12.77 -3.07 13.91
CA SER A 45 14.01 -3.00 14.68
C SER A 45 14.52 -4.40 15.04
N GLY A 46 15.80 -4.67 14.76
CA GLY A 46 16.46 -5.93 15.11
C GLY A 46 16.36 -7.06 14.07
N PHE A 47 15.68 -6.86 12.93
CA PHE A 47 15.68 -7.84 11.84
C PHE A 47 16.77 -7.58 10.81
N THR A 48 17.37 -8.64 10.29
CA THR A 48 18.24 -8.56 9.10
C THR A 48 17.41 -8.38 7.83
N ALA A 49 18.00 -7.82 6.77
CA ALA A 49 17.29 -7.50 5.53
C ALA A 49 16.56 -8.72 4.90
N TRP A 50 17.18 -9.89 4.90
CA TRP A 50 16.57 -11.12 4.36
C TRP A 50 15.42 -11.65 5.23
N GLN A 51 15.54 -11.55 6.55
CA GLN A 51 14.44 -11.90 7.47
C GLN A 51 13.25 -10.97 7.24
N LEU A 52 13.51 -9.68 7.09
CA LEU A 52 12.49 -8.69 6.80
C LEU A 52 11.78 -8.97 5.46
N LEU A 53 12.55 -9.32 4.41
CA LEU A 53 11.97 -9.70 3.12
C LEU A 53 11.02 -10.89 3.24
N LEU A 54 11.42 -11.94 3.96
CA LEU A 54 10.58 -13.11 4.18
C LEU A 54 9.33 -12.79 5.01
N LEU A 55 9.45 -11.97 6.05
CA LEU A 55 8.31 -11.55 6.86
C LEU A 55 7.31 -10.75 6.04
N LEU A 56 7.78 -9.80 5.22
CA LEU A 56 6.94 -8.99 4.35
C LEU A 56 6.30 -9.78 3.21
N LEU A 57 6.89 -10.90 2.81
CA LEU A 57 6.31 -11.78 1.80
C LEU A 57 5.28 -12.73 2.43
N VAL A 58 5.63 -13.42 3.53
CA VAL A 58 4.85 -14.56 4.03
C VAL A 58 3.69 -14.11 4.93
N VAL A 59 3.96 -13.21 5.89
CA VAL A 59 2.98 -12.82 6.91
C VAL A 59 1.71 -12.20 6.31
N PRO A 60 1.77 -11.24 5.35
CA PRO A 60 0.56 -10.71 4.73
C PRO A 60 -0.06 -11.68 3.72
N SER A 61 0.71 -12.57 3.07
CA SER A 61 0.18 -13.50 2.08
C SER A 61 -0.77 -14.55 2.67
N ILE A 62 -0.51 -15.05 3.89
CA ILE A 62 -1.37 -16.05 4.55
C ILE A 62 -2.83 -15.56 4.70
N PRO A 63 -3.11 -14.42 5.36
CA PRO A 63 -4.49 -13.96 5.52
C PRO A 63 -5.14 -13.58 4.19
N ILE A 64 -4.37 -13.04 3.23
CA ILE A 64 -4.88 -12.74 1.88
C ILE A 64 -5.32 -14.03 1.17
N ALA A 65 -4.47 -15.06 1.18
CA ALA A 65 -4.76 -16.36 0.57
C ALA A 65 -5.99 -17.01 1.19
N LEU A 66 -6.09 -17.03 2.53
CA LEU A 66 -7.24 -17.56 3.24
C LEU A 66 -8.52 -16.78 2.91
N TRP A 67 -8.45 -15.45 2.93
CA TRP A 67 -9.59 -14.58 2.65
C TRP A 67 -10.14 -14.81 1.24
N PHE A 68 -9.29 -14.75 0.21
CA PHE A 68 -9.73 -14.97 -1.17
C PHE A 68 -10.21 -16.40 -1.40
N SER A 69 -9.58 -17.40 -0.77
CA SER A 69 -10.04 -18.80 -0.88
C SER A 69 -11.46 -18.99 -0.34
N VAL A 70 -11.75 -18.43 0.85
CA VAL A 70 -13.09 -18.52 1.44
C VAL A 70 -14.10 -17.75 0.59
N LEU A 71 -13.80 -16.51 0.18
CA LEU A 71 -14.72 -15.73 -0.65
C LEU A 71 -15.01 -16.40 -1.99
N TYR A 72 -13.97 -16.94 -2.63
CA TYR A 72 -14.13 -17.64 -3.90
C TYR A 72 -14.96 -18.91 -3.73
N TRP A 73 -14.82 -19.63 -2.61
CA TRP A 73 -15.66 -20.80 -2.34
C TRP A 73 -17.14 -20.43 -2.19
N TYR A 74 -17.46 -19.33 -1.49
CA TYR A 74 -18.84 -18.82 -1.42
C TYR A 74 -19.38 -18.44 -2.80
N PHE A 75 -18.56 -17.76 -3.61
CA PHE A 75 -18.91 -17.37 -4.97
C PHE A 75 -19.14 -18.58 -5.89
N ALA A 76 -18.23 -19.56 -5.88
CA ALA A 76 -18.28 -20.73 -6.76
C ALA A 76 -19.43 -21.71 -6.45
N ASN A 77 -19.98 -21.65 -5.23
CA ASN A 77 -21.12 -22.48 -4.82
C ASN A 77 -22.44 -21.68 -4.76
N ASP A 78 -22.46 -20.43 -5.27
CA ASP A 78 -23.61 -19.52 -5.24
C ASP A 78 -24.24 -19.38 -3.83
N ILE A 79 -23.40 -19.44 -2.80
CA ILE A 79 -23.84 -19.35 -1.41
C ILE A 79 -24.09 -17.88 -1.07
N SER A 80 -25.36 -17.55 -0.80
CA SER A 80 -25.72 -16.19 -0.43
C SER A 80 -25.06 -15.77 0.88
N ILE A 81 -24.27 -14.70 0.85
CA ILE A 81 -23.75 -14.04 2.06
C ILE A 81 -24.87 -13.13 2.59
N ALA A 82 -25.81 -13.70 3.34
CA ALA A 82 -26.97 -12.98 3.87
C ALA A 82 -26.89 -12.78 5.40
N GLY A 83 -27.71 -11.84 5.90
CA GLY A 83 -27.88 -11.61 7.34
C GLY A 83 -26.62 -11.07 8.02
N LEU A 84 -26.28 -11.63 9.18
CA LEU A 84 -25.21 -11.14 10.07
C LEU A 84 -23.83 -11.12 9.39
N MET A 85 -23.55 -12.07 8.49
CA MET A 85 -22.27 -12.14 7.80
C MET A 85 -22.04 -10.95 6.86
N SER A 86 -23.08 -10.50 6.15
CA SER A 86 -23.01 -9.32 5.27
C SER A 86 -22.72 -8.05 6.07
N TRP A 87 -23.39 -7.88 7.21
CA TRP A 87 -23.11 -6.79 8.14
C TRP A 87 -21.68 -6.83 8.67
N ALA A 88 -21.19 -8.01 9.05
CA ALA A 88 -19.81 -8.17 9.50
C ALA A 88 -18.79 -7.88 8.40
N MET A 89 -19.04 -8.29 7.15
CA MET A 89 -18.18 -7.98 6.01
C MET A 89 -18.19 -6.49 5.67
N MET A 90 -19.35 -5.84 5.74
CA MET A 90 -19.47 -4.40 5.53
C MET A 90 -18.72 -3.64 6.63
N GLY A 91 -18.91 -3.98 7.91
CA GLY A 91 -18.19 -3.37 9.02
C GLY A 91 -16.68 -3.56 8.90
N ARG A 92 -16.23 -4.78 8.58
CA ARG A 92 -14.80 -5.08 8.38
C ARG A 92 -14.23 -4.26 7.22
N ARG A 93 -14.95 -4.13 6.10
CA ARG A 93 -14.54 -3.28 4.97
C ARG A 93 -14.31 -1.83 5.40
N HIS A 94 -15.21 -1.27 6.23
CA HIS A 94 -15.03 0.09 6.75
C HIS A 94 -13.77 0.19 7.62
N LEU A 95 -13.50 -0.79 8.50
CA LEU A 95 -12.28 -0.81 9.30
C LEU A 95 -11.02 -0.88 8.43
N PHE A 96 -11.03 -1.71 7.37
CA PHE A 96 -9.92 -1.82 6.42
C PHE A 96 -9.69 -0.56 5.59
N VAL A 97 -10.68 0.33 5.48
CA VAL A 97 -10.52 1.63 4.81
C VAL A 97 -10.07 2.69 5.80
N VAL A 98 -10.73 2.80 6.95
CA VAL A 98 -10.45 3.83 7.96
C VAL A 98 -9.06 3.66 8.57
N ASN A 99 -8.64 2.42 8.89
CA ASN A 99 -7.37 2.20 9.58
C ASN A 99 -6.14 2.63 8.74
N PRO A 100 -6.00 2.21 7.46
CA PRO A 100 -4.92 2.72 6.62
C PRO A 100 -5.05 4.21 6.33
N LEU A 101 -6.26 4.76 6.17
CA LEU A 101 -6.45 6.21 5.96
C LEU A 101 -6.02 7.05 7.17
N ASP A 102 -6.33 6.59 8.38
CA ASP A 102 -5.87 7.23 9.62
C ASP A 102 -4.35 7.18 9.72
N SER A 103 -3.78 5.98 9.51
CA SER A 103 -2.32 5.77 9.51
C SER A 103 -1.62 6.64 8.47
N LEU A 104 -2.20 6.74 7.26
CA LEU A 104 -1.73 7.62 6.18
C LEU A 104 -1.73 9.08 6.61
N THR A 105 -2.86 9.54 7.14
CA THR A 105 -3.05 10.93 7.54
C THR A 105 -2.05 11.32 8.62
N ARG A 106 -1.91 10.46 9.63
CA ARG A 106 -0.93 10.65 10.69
C ARG A 106 0.50 10.64 10.14
N LEU A 107 0.85 9.70 9.27
CA LEU A 107 2.22 9.56 8.76
C LEU A 107 2.64 10.79 7.94
N TYR A 108 1.80 11.26 7.01
CA TYR A 108 2.18 12.43 6.22
C TYR A 108 2.17 13.70 7.06
N THR A 109 1.21 13.88 8.00
CA THR A 109 1.16 15.07 8.86
C THR A 109 2.35 15.14 9.81
N GLU A 110 2.82 14.01 10.32
CA GLU A 110 4.09 13.91 11.06
C GLU A 110 5.28 14.31 10.16
N ASN A 111 5.34 13.84 8.91
CA ASN A 111 6.45 14.14 8.00
C ASN A 111 6.53 15.63 7.59
N ILE A 112 5.39 16.33 7.47
CA ILE A 112 5.33 17.75 7.10
C ILE A 112 5.25 18.70 8.31
N GLY A 113 5.15 18.17 9.53
CA GLY A 113 5.02 18.96 10.76
C GLY A 113 3.63 19.59 11.00
N LEU A 114 2.60 19.15 10.28
CA LEU A 114 1.20 19.59 10.45
C LEU A 114 0.45 18.68 11.43
N THR A 115 1.04 18.44 12.61
CA THR A 115 0.46 17.53 13.60
C THR A 115 -0.73 18.17 14.31
N ALA A 116 -1.57 17.32 14.92
CA ALA A 116 -2.71 17.77 15.71
C ALA A 116 -2.29 18.64 16.91
N GLU A 117 -1.07 18.47 17.42
CA GLU A 117 -0.50 19.27 18.51
C GLU A 117 -0.23 20.72 18.09
N VAL A 118 0.20 20.92 16.84
CA VAL A 118 0.51 22.26 16.30
C VAL A 118 -0.76 22.98 15.84
N LEU A 119 -1.68 22.27 15.19
CA LEU A 119 -2.88 22.86 14.58
C LEU A 119 -4.09 22.93 15.53
N GLY A 120 -4.14 22.06 16.54
CA GLY A 120 -5.34 21.78 17.34
C GLY A 120 -6.32 20.87 16.60
N THR A 121 -7.06 20.04 17.35
CA THR A 121 -7.88 18.93 16.82
C THR A 121 -8.88 19.37 15.74
N GLY A 122 -9.62 20.47 15.97
CA GLY A 122 -10.64 20.92 15.02
C GLY A 122 -10.07 21.36 13.67
N ARG A 123 -8.95 22.11 13.69
CA ARG A 123 -8.28 22.56 12.45
C ARG A 123 -7.58 21.41 11.76
N TYR A 124 -6.96 20.50 12.51
CA TYR A 124 -6.36 19.29 11.96
C TYR A 124 -7.39 18.47 11.16
N ILE A 125 -8.57 18.21 11.73
CA ILE A 125 -9.63 17.46 11.03
C ILE A 125 -10.08 18.21 9.77
N ALA A 126 -10.35 19.51 9.87
CA ALA A 126 -10.82 20.31 8.73
C ALA A 126 -9.81 20.35 7.58
N VAL A 127 -8.53 20.60 7.88
CA VAL A 127 -7.46 20.67 6.87
C VAL A 127 -7.30 19.33 6.16
N ASN A 128 -7.19 18.23 6.92
CA ASN A 128 -7.01 16.91 6.33
C ASN A 128 -8.26 16.49 5.53
N TRP A 129 -9.46 16.81 6.00
CA TRP A 129 -10.70 16.58 5.25
C TRP A 129 -10.71 17.35 3.92
N VAL A 130 -10.34 18.63 3.92
CA VAL A 130 -10.24 19.44 2.69
C VAL A 130 -9.19 18.87 1.73
N ILE A 131 -8.02 18.46 2.23
CA ILE A 131 -6.96 17.86 1.40
C ILE A 131 -7.45 16.56 0.75
N LEU A 132 -8.02 15.64 1.53
CA LEU A 132 -8.54 14.37 1.02
C LEU A 132 -9.69 14.60 0.05
N PHE A 133 -10.61 15.52 0.35
CA PHE A 133 -11.72 15.86 -0.53
C PHE A 133 -11.22 16.47 -1.84
N ALA A 134 -10.28 17.41 -1.79
CA ALA A 134 -9.66 17.99 -2.97
C ALA A 134 -8.93 16.95 -3.82
N LEU A 135 -8.26 15.97 -3.19
CA LEU A 135 -7.61 14.86 -3.89
C LEU A 135 -8.64 13.96 -4.60
N VAL A 136 -9.78 13.67 -3.96
CA VAL A 136 -10.87 12.92 -4.59
C VAL A 136 -11.42 13.68 -5.80
N LEU A 137 -11.66 14.99 -5.66
CA LEU A 137 -12.10 15.83 -6.78
C LEU A 137 -11.06 15.88 -7.89
N ALA A 138 -9.77 15.96 -7.56
CA ALA A 138 -8.70 15.91 -8.54
C ALA A 138 -8.74 14.59 -9.32
N PHE A 139 -8.87 13.45 -8.64
CA PHE A 139 -8.96 12.15 -9.30
C PHE A 139 -10.23 11.99 -10.15
N GLN A 140 -11.34 12.61 -9.75
CA GLN A 140 -12.62 12.50 -10.47
C GLN A 140 -12.73 13.46 -11.68
N PHE A 141 -12.21 14.69 -11.56
CA PHE A 141 -12.46 15.76 -12.53
C PHE A 141 -11.25 16.17 -13.37
N THR A 142 -10.04 15.71 -13.02
CA THR A 142 -8.80 16.02 -13.75
C THR A 142 -8.22 14.74 -14.36
N PRO A 143 -7.25 14.80 -15.31
CA PRO A 143 -6.60 13.61 -15.85
C PRO A 143 -5.61 12.98 -14.85
N PHE A 144 -5.79 13.22 -13.55
CA PHE A 144 -4.96 12.69 -12.49
C PHE A 144 -5.26 11.21 -12.33
N LYS A 145 -4.28 10.37 -12.71
CA LYS A 145 -4.36 8.92 -12.65
C LYS A 145 -3.27 8.35 -11.76
N ILE A 146 -3.49 7.12 -11.29
CA ILE A 146 -2.55 6.43 -10.40
C ILE A 146 -1.20 6.17 -11.06
N GLU A 147 -1.17 6.02 -12.39
CA GLU A 147 0.04 5.82 -13.19
C GLU A 147 1.01 7.00 -13.02
N TRP A 148 0.51 8.23 -12.97
CA TRP A 148 1.35 9.41 -12.74
C TRP A 148 2.01 9.39 -11.36
N VAL A 149 1.23 9.03 -10.33
CA VAL A 149 1.75 8.91 -8.95
C VAL A 149 2.81 7.80 -8.89
N GLY A 150 2.52 6.64 -9.48
CA GLY A 150 3.46 5.52 -9.53
C GLY A 150 4.74 5.88 -10.28
N LEU A 151 4.66 6.58 -11.42
CA LEU A 151 5.83 7.05 -12.18
C LEU A 151 6.70 8.01 -11.38
N VAL A 152 6.09 8.93 -10.61
CA VAL A 152 6.83 9.83 -9.71
C VAL A 152 7.61 9.04 -8.67
N VAL A 153 6.99 8.05 -8.02
CA VAL A 153 7.66 7.21 -7.02
C VAL A 153 8.80 6.39 -7.64
N ILE A 154 8.58 5.80 -8.82
CA ILE A 154 9.63 5.08 -9.56
C ILE A 154 10.80 6.03 -9.85
N GLY A 155 10.53 7.25 -10.32
CA GLY A 155 11.55 8.26 -10.58
C GLY A 155 12.36 8.62 -9.33
N ILE A 156 11.71 8.77 -8.17
CA ILE A 156 12.38 9.00 -6.88
C ILE A 156 13.31 7.83 -6.56
N TYR A 157 12.85 6.58 -6.68
CA TYR A 157 13.69 5.42 -6.43
C TYR A 157 14.87 5.34 -7.39
N THR A 158 14.66 5.53 -8.68
CA THR A 158 15.74 5.55 -9.67
C THR A 158 16.78 6.63 -9.34
N ALA A 159 16.34 7.84 -8.97
CA ALA A 159 17.24 8.92 -8.57
C ALA A 159 18.06 8.55 -7.32
N ILE A 160 17.42 8.04 -6.26
CA ILE A 160 18.11 7.63 -5.02
C ILE A 160 19.10 6.50 -5.28
N TYR A 161 18.71 5.47 -6.04
CA TYR A 161 19.62 4.36 -6.37
C TYR A 161 20.81 4.86 -7.20
N SER A 162 20.56 5.68 -8.22
CA SER A 162 21.65 6.25 -9.03
C SER A 162 22.63 7.08 -8.20
N TRP A 163 22.13 7.84 -7.22
CA TRP A 163 22.96 8.62 -6.30
C TRP A 163 23.74 7.73 -5.31
N SER A 164 23.12 6.66 -4.79
CA SER A 164 23.77 5.72 -3.87
C SER A 164 24.93 4.95 -4.52
N PHE A 165 24.79 4.61 -5.81
CA PHE A 165 25.82 3.92 -6.60
C PHE A 165 26.79 4.87 -7.31
N ALA A 166 26.56 6.18 -7.25
CA ALA A 166 27.54 7.15 -7.74
C ALA A 166 28.83 6.99 -6.92
N PRO A 167 30.01 6.94 -7.57
CA PRO A 167 31.28 6.88 -6.85
C PRO A 167 31.31 8.03 -5.84
N ARG A 168 31.42 7.70 -4.55
CA ARG A 168 31.68 8.70 -3.52
C ARG A 168 33.08 9.26 -3.75
N CYS A 169 33.22 10.24 -4.63
CA CYS A 169 34.46 11.01 -4.75
C CYS A 169 34.64 11.76 -3.44
N ALA A 170 35.48 11.18 -2.58
CA ALA A 170 36.18 11.73 -1.42
C ALA A 170 35.68 13.12 -0.94
N ALA A 171 34.74 13.13 0.00
CA ALA A 171 34.67 14.22 0.96
C ALA A 171 35.67 13.88 2.09
N SER A 172 36.87 14.44 1.99
CA SER A 172 37.84 14.46 3.07
C SER A 172 37.21 15.11 4.30
N VAL A 173 37.03 14.34 5.36
CA VAL A 173 36.71 14.86 6.70
C VAL A 173 37.98 15.55 7.21
N PRO A 174 37.99 16.88 7.46
CA PRO A 174 39.13 17.51 8.12
C PRO A 174 39.15 17.05 9.59
N ALA A 175 40.36 16.70 10.05
CA ALA A 175 40.68 16.23 11.38
C ALA A 175 40.45 17.27 12.48
#